data_AF-A0A2D8NNP3-F1
#
_entry.id   AF-A0A2D8NNP3-F1
#
_cell.length_a   1.000
_cell.length_b   1.000
_cell.length_c   1.000
_cell.angle_alpha   90.00
_cell.angle_beta   90.00
_cell.angle_gamma   90.00
#
_symmetry.space_group_name_H-M   'P 1'
#
loop_
_entity.id
_entity.type
_entity.pdbx_description
1 polymer ?
#
loop_
_entity_poly.entity_id
_entity_poly.type
_entity_poly.pdbx_seq_one_letter_code
_entity_poly.pdbx_strand_id
1 'polypeptide(L)'
;MPMDLPLPGARFRGAAAAVTILLIASLTGCVTETVVRLPEEPTGSAGTSASSASPSVSPAERNPEDLAGQTVECSEAPLEIAERADPRVDVVGSCPAVTVSGNDLTIDVSSADVGDLIIRADRVSVVAAALPSLSIAGYDVVVEAEGITAVTVSGDRNTVRSETEIDSVAVTGHDNTVAAANGIGEIDDAGERNTIG
;
A
#
# COMPACT_ATOMS: atom_id res chain seq x y z
N MET A 1 -43.48 -32.53 28.39
CA MET A 1 -43.96 -31.63 29.45
C MET A 1 -43.63 -30.21 29.01
N PRO A 2 -44.61 -29.43 28.53
CA PRO A 2 -44.41 -28.01 28.23
C PRO A 2 -44.58 -27.21 29.52
N MET A 3 -43.64 -26.32 29.84
CA MET A 3 -43.83 -25.34 30.92
C MET A 3 -43.87 -23.94 30.29
N ASP A 4 -45.07 -23.37 30.38
CA ASP A 4 -45.46 -21.99 30.14
C ASP A 4 -44.52 -20.97 30.83
N LEU A 5 -44.16 -19.94 30.06
CA LEU A 5 -43.85 -18.57 30.50
C LEU A 5 -45.13 -17.91 31.04
N PRO A 6 -45.10 -16.93 31.97
CA PRO A 6 -44.90 -15.52 31.54
C PRO A 6 -44.39 -14.46 32.56
N LEU A 7 -43.70 -13.44 31.99
CA LEU A 7 -43.75 -11.98 32.29
C LEU A 7 -43.20 -11.44 33.65
N PRO A 8 -43.12 -10.11 33.88
CA PRO A 8 -42.37 -9.06 33.15
C PRO A 8 -41.62 -8.07 34.10
N GLY A 9 -40.70 -7.27 33.57
CA GLY A 9 -40.14 -6.07 34.25
C GLY A 9 -38.61 -6.10 34.29
N ALA A 10 -37.88 -5.03 33.98
CA ALA A 10 -38.18 -3.62 34.11
C ALA A 10 -37.73 -2.85 32.86
N ARG A 11 -38.56 -1.87 32.50
CA ARG A 11 -38.22 -0.84 31.53
C ARG A 11 -37.22 0.11 32.18
N PHE A 12 -35.97 0.13 31.72
CA PHE A 12 -35.12 1.29 31.93
C PHE A 12 -35.32 2.26 30.75
N ARG A 13 -36.20 3.23 31.00
CA ARG A 13 -36.23 4.50 30.29
C ARG A 13 -35.05 5.32 30.82
N GLY A 14 -34.13 5.68 29.95
CA GLY A 14 -33.09 6.67 30.21
C GLY A 14 -32.65 7.26 28.86
N ALA A 15 -33.47 8.16 28.32
CA ALA A 15 -33.12 9.57 28.21
C ALA A 15 -32.12 9.83 27.08
N ALA A 16 -32.70 10.04 25.89
CA ALA A 16 -32.07 10.79 24.83
C ALA A 16 -31.70 12.18 25.37
N ALA A 17 -30.40 12.49 25.44
CA ALA A 17 -29.91 13.84 25.54
C ALA A 17 -29.19 14.14 24.23
N ALA A 18 -29.93 14.76 23.30
CA ALA A 18 -29.37 15.39 22.13
C ALA A 18 -28.40 16.50 22.59
N VAL A 19 -27.10 16.28 22.37
CA VAL A 19 -26.10 17.34 22.55
C VAL A 19 -25.94 18.03 21.20
N THR A 20 -26.73 19.08 21.01
CA THR A 20 -26.53 20.07 19.95
C THR A 20 -25.50 21.07 20.45
N ILE A 21 -24.26 21.01 19.93
CA ILE A 21 -23.34 22.15 20.02
C ILE A 21 -22.95 22.54 18.60
N LEU A 22 -23.62 23.61 18.16
CA LEU A 22 -23.37 24.39 16.97
C LEU A 22 -22.13 25.27 17.24
N LEU A 23 -21.03 25.04 16.52
CA LEU A 23 -19.93 26.02 16.40
C LEU A 23 -19.57 26.18 14.93
N ILE A 24 -20.09 27.28 14.39
CA ILE A 24 -19.79 27.82 13.06
C ILE A 24 -18.46 28.56 13.18
N ALA A 25 -17.44 28.11 12.46
CA ALA A 25 -16.26 28.92 12.16
C ALA A 25 -16.01 28.86 10.65
N SER A 26 -16.65 29.79 9.96
CA SER A 26 -16.35 30.16 8.58
C SER A 26 -14.97 30.81 8.51
N LEU A 27 -13.99 30.11 7.94
CA LEU A 27 -12.80 30.76 7.37
C LEU A 27 -12.92 30.75 5.85
N THR A 28 -13.54 31.81 5.37
CA THR A 28 -13.45 32.34 4.02
C THR A 28 -11.99 32.74 3.77
N GLY A 29 -11.27 31.97 2.93
CA GLY A 29 -9.97 32.34 2.40
C GLY A 29 -10.06 32.43 0.88
N CYS A 30 -10.36 33.62 0.36
CA CYS A 30 -10.30 33.91 -1.07
C CYS A 30 -8.96 34.57 -1.42
N VAL A 31 -8.33 34.02 -2.45
CA VAL A 31 -7.67 34.73 -3.57
C VAL A 31 -6.38 35.50 -3.26
N THR A 32 -5.28 34.98 -3.81
CA THR A 32 -4.49 35.74 -4.79
C THR A 32 -4.13 34.89 -5.99
N GLU A 33 -4.62 35.37 -7.11
CA GLU A 33 -4.38 35.04 -8.51
C GLU A 33 -2.91 35.26 -8.89
N THR A 34 -2.28 34.30 -9.58
CA THR A 34 -1.18 34.60 -10.52
C THR A 34 -1.37 33.79 -11.79
N VAL A 35 -2.02 34.45 -12.76
CA VAL A 35 -1.99 34.08 -14.17
C VAL A 35 -0.62 34.45 -14.72
N VAL A 36 0.18 33.45 -15.13
CA VAL A 36 1.33 33.68 -16.00
C VAL A 36 0.99 33.07 -17.36
N ARG A 37 0.73 33.94 -18.35
CA ARG A 37 0.70 33.58 -19.77
C ARG A 37 1.93 34.17 -20.48
N LEU A 38 2.66 33.26 -21.15
CA LEU A 38 3.46 33.27 -22.41
C LEU A 38 3.77 34.63 -23.08
N PRO A 39 4.87 34.79 -23.88
CA PRO A 39 5.46 33.77 -24.78
C PRO A 39 7.01 33.81 -24.93
N GLU A 40 7.60 32.82 -25.62
CA GLU A 40 8.59 33.03 -26.71
C GLU A 40 8.99 31.69 -27.36
N GLU A 41 8.57 31.49 -28.61
CA GLU A 41 9.24 30.61 -29.57
C GLU A 41 10.54 31.30 -30.04
N PRO A 42 11.64 30.55 -30.18
CA PRO A 42 12.55 30.78 -31.28
C PRO A 42 12.31 29.75 -32.39
N THR A 43 12.02 30.30 -33.56
CA THR A 43 12.00 29.65 -34.86
C THR A 43 13.43 29.34 -35.33
N GLY A 44 13.60 28.17 -35.95
CA GLY A 44 14.72 27.82 -36.85
C GLY A 44 15.97 27.24 -36.17
N SER A 45 16.70 26.31 -36.75
CA SER A 45 16.67 25.72 -38.09
C SER A 45 17.55 24.45 -38.10
N ALA A 46 17.21 23.55 -39.02
CA ALA A 46 17.96 22.43 -39.59
C ALA A 46 19.38 22.07 -39.08
N GLY A 47 19.55 20.78 -38.76
CA GLY A 47 20.85 20.12 -38.59
C GLY A 47 20.76 18.60 -38.77
N THR A 48 20.77 18.18 -40.03
CA THR A 48 21.31 16.94 -40.63
C THR A 48 21.42 15.63 -39.83
N SER A 49 20.90 14.59 -40.48
CA SER A 49 20.95 13.15 -40.24
C SER A 49 22.28 12.51 -39.82
N ALA A 50 22.10 11.42 -39.06
CA ALA A 50 22.80 10.13 -39.08
C ALA A 50 24.22 10.02 -38.49
N SER A 51 24.33 9.24 -37.41
CA SER A 51 25.25 8.11 -37.35
C SER A 51 24.73 7.04 -36.42
N SER A 52 24.36 5.91 -37.04
CA SER A 52 24.14 4.64 -36.39
C SER A 52 25.45 4.10 -35.83
N ALA A 53 25.43 3.67 -34.57
CA ALA A 53 26.37 2.69 -34.05
C ALA A 53 25.63 1.83 -33.02
N SER A 54 24.97 0.77 -33.50
CA SER A 54 24.51 -0.33 -32.67
C SER A 54 25.70 -1.16 -32.21
N PRO A 55 25.93 -1.39 -30.90
CA PRO A 55 26.61 -2.59 -30.47
C PRO A 55 25.67 -3.79 -30.73
N SER A 56 26.13 -4.68 -31.59
CA SER A 56 25.49 -5.97 -31.86
C SER A 56 25.62 -6.84 -30.60
N VAL A 57 24.55 -6.91 -29.81
CA VAL A 57 24.42 -7.92 -28.76
C VAL A 57 23.76 -9.13 -29.39
N SER A 58 24.47 -10.26 -29.38
CA SER A 58 23.99 -11.53 -29.90
C SER A 58 22.67 -11.94 -29.23
N PRO A 59 21.67 -12.45 -29.97
CA PRO A 59 20.47 -13.01 -29.38
C PRO A 59 20.84 -14.35 -28.72
N ALA A 60 21.19 -14.32 -27.44
CA ALA A 60 21.00 -15.49 -26.59
C ALA A 60 19.48 -15.63 -26.39
N GLU A 61 18.95 -16.73 -26.93
CA GLU A 61 17.65 -17.34 -26.69
C GLU A 61 16.82 -16.64 -25.58
N ARG A 62 15.97 -15.68 -25.97
CA ARG A 62 14.98 -15.11 -25.05
C ARG A 62 13.91 -16.15 -24.78
N ASN A 63 13.95 -16.67 -23.56
CA ASN A 63 12.94 -17.48 -22.93
C ASN A 63 11.55 -16.78 -23.02
N PRO A 64 10.43 -17.48 -23.25
CA PRO A 64 9.10 -16.88 -23.40
C PRO A 64 8.51 -16.19 -22.15
N GLU A 65 9.30 -15.93 -21.11
CA GLU A 65 8.88 -15.30 -19.84
C GLU A 65 9.05 -13.76 -19.84
N ASP A 66 9.68 -13.18 -20.87
CA ASP A 66 9.96 -11.74 -21.03
C ASP A 66 8.75 -10.93 -21.55
N LEU A 67 7.55 -11.15 -20.99
CA LEU A 67 6.31 -10.51 -21.45
C LEU A 67 5.33 -10.04 -20.34
N ALA A 68 5.72 -10.01 -19.05
CA ALA A 68 4.86 -9.38 -18.04
C ALA A 68 5.62 -8.94 -16.77
N GLY A 69 6.27 -7.79 -16.85
CA GLY A 69 6.87 -7.11 -15.69
C GLY A 69 7.61 -5.87 -16.14
N GLN A 70 7.20 -4.69 -15.66
CA GLN A 70 8.07 -3.52 -15.77
C GLN A 70 9.09 -3.59 -14.64
N THR A 71 10.35 -3.85 -14.95
CA THR A 71 11.44 -3.73 -13.98
C THR A 71 11.75 -2.26 -13.73
N VAL A 72 11.65 -1.84 -12.47
CA VAL A 72 11.91 -0.49 -11.99
C VAL A 72 13.12 -0.53 -11.07
N GLU A 73 14.14 0.28 -11.37
CA GLU A 73 15.36 0.36 -10.58
C GLU A 73 15.29 1.51 -9.58
N CYS A 74 15.48 1.21 -8.30
CA CYS A 74 15.64 2.20 -7.23
C CYS A 74 17.10 2.57 -7.02
N SER A 75 17.36 3.87 -6.94
CA SER A 75 18.68 4.45 -6.69
C SER A 75 18.65 5.40 -5.48
N GLU A 76 18.24 4.88 -4.32
CA GLU A 76 18.20 5.61 -3.04
C GLU A 76 17.17 6.76 -2.96
N ALA A 77 16.25 6.85 -3.92
CA ALA A 77 15.12 7.76 -3.89
C ALA A 77 13.83 7.02 -3.51
N PRO A 78 12.86 7.67 -2.86
CA PRO A 78 11.53 7.10 -2.66
C PRO A 78 10.89 6.74 -4.00
N LEU A 79 10.35 5.53 -4.10
CA LEU A 79 9.66 5.05 -5.29
C LEU A 79 8.14 5.11 -5.08
N GLU A 80 7.45 5.77 -6.00
CA GLU A 80 5.98 5.80 -6.04
C GLU A 80 5.48 4.91 -7.19
N ILE A 81 4.71 3.89 -6.84
CA ILE A 81 4.02 3.00 -7.78
C ILE A 81 2.54 3.34 -7.71
N ALA A 82 2.04 4.02 -8.74
CA ALA A 82 0.62 4.31 -8.92
C ALA A 82 0.02 3.39 -9.98
N GLU A 83 -1.32 3.32 -10.03
CA GLU A 83 -2.09 2.60 -11.06
C GLU A 83 -1.47 2.79 -12.46
N ARG A 84 -0.93 1.68 -13.02
CA ARG A 84 -0.36 1.64 -14.37
C ARG A 84 -1.25 0.79 -15.27
N ALA A 85 -1.02 0.89 -16.57
CA ALA A 85 -1.66 -0.01 -17.54
C ALA A 85 -1.25 -1.49 -17.31
N ASP A 86 -0.10 -1.71 -16.69
CA ASP A 86 0.43 -3.03 -16.36
C ASP A 86 0.19 -3.38 -14.89
N PRO A 87 -0.36 -4.56 -14.59
CA PRO A 87 -0.62 -5.00 -13.23
C PRO A 87 0.63 -5.58 -12.54
N ARG A 88 1.75 -5.77 -13.24
CA ARG A 88 2.98 -6.39 -12.68
C ARG A 88 4.16 -5.43 -12.71
N VAL A 89 4.79 -5.24 -11.56
CA VAL A 89 5.96 -4.37 -11.38
C VAL A 89 7.01 -5.13 -10.59
N ASP A 90 8.22 -5.20 -11.13
CA ASP A 90 9.38 -5.77 -10.44
C ASP A 90 10.28 -4.62 -10.01
N VAL A 91 10.69 -4.57 -8.76
CA VAL A 91 11.55 -3.52 -8.22
C VAL A 91 12.89 -4.13 -7.85
N VAL A 92 13.97 -3.45 -8.25
CA VAL A 92 15.35 -3.87 -7.98
C VAL A 92 16.18 -2.70 -7.46
N GLY A 93 17.26 -3.01 -6.76
CA GLY A 93 18.16 -2.01 -6.17
C GLY A 93 17.77 -1.64 -4.75
N SER A 94 18.13 -0.44 -4.30
CA SER A 94 17.90 -0.01 -2.90
C SER A 94 16.90 1.14 -2.85
N CYS A 95 15.74 0.89 -2.24
CA CYS A 95 14.66 1.86 -2.07
C CYS A 95 14.53 2.19 -0.57
N PRO A 96 14.81 3.44 -0.13
CA PRO A 96 14.56 3.81 1.27
C PRO A 96 13.08 3.72 1.63
N ALA A 97 12.20 4.02 0.68
CA ALA A 97 10.76 3.88 0.82
C ALA A 97 10.11 3.53 -0.51
N VAL A 98 9.08 2.69 -0.47
CA VAL A 98 8.21 2.35 -1.61
C VAL A 98 6.78 2.65 -1.20
N THR A 99 6.13 3.53 -1.93
CA THR A 99 4.69 3.79 -1.79
C THR A 99 3.94 3.15 -2.94
N VAL A 100 2.90 2.39 -2.61
CA VAL A 100 2.01 1.75 -3.58
C VAL A 100 0.63 2.39 -3.49
N SER A 101 0.09 2.82 -4.62
CA SER A 101 -1.24 3.42 -4.74
C SER A 101 -1.96 2.85 -5.96
N GLY A 102 -3.28 2.70 -5.88
CA GLY A 102 -4.12 2.21 -6.97
C GLY A 102 -4.81 0.90 -6.62
N ASN A 103 -5.12 0.07 -7.62
CA ASN A 103 -5.78 -1.22 -7.41
C ASN A 103 -5.33 -2.28 -8.42
N ASP A 104 -5.55 -3.55 -8.06
CA ASP A 104 -5.26 -4.71 -8.91
C ASP A 104 -3.78 -4.82 -9.34
N LEU A 105 -2.87 -4.49 -8.41
CA LEU A 105 -1.43 -4.50 -8.64
C LEU A 105 -0.78 -5.76 -8.06
N THR A 106 0.24 -6.25 -8.73
CA THR A 106 1.15 -7.31 -8.29
C THR A 106 2.55 -6.74 -8.34
N ILE A 107 3.23 -6.73 -7.20
CA ILE A 107 4.52 -6.07 -7.05
C ILE A 107 5.51 -7.07 -6.47
N ASP A 108 6.62 -7.26 -7.14
CA ASP A 108 7.74 -8.05 -6.65
C ASP A 108 8.87 -7.10 -6.26
N VAL A 109 9.17 -7.01 -4.96
CA VAL A 109 10.32 -6.28 -4.42
C VAL A 109 11.31 -7.22 -3.73
N SER A 110 11.22 -8.54 -3.97
CA SER A 110 12.11 -9.54 -3.38
C SER A 110 13.58 -9.35 -3.76
N SER A 111 13.82 -8.73 -4.92
CA SER A 111 15.16 -8.40 -5.43
C SER A 111 15.61 -6.97 -5.08
N ALA A 112 14.87 -6.27 -4.20
CA ALA A 112 15.19 -4.92 -3.75
C ALA A 112 15.35 -4.85 -2.23
N ASP A 113 16.27 -3.98 -1.79
CA ASP A 113 16.39 -3.59 -0.39
C ASP A 113 15.39 -2.47 -0.11
N VAL A 114 14.25 -2.78 0.51
CA VAL A 114 13.20 -1.81 0.83
C VAL A 114 13.21 -1.47 2.31
N GLY A 115 13.31 -0.18 2.64
CA GLY A 115 13.22 0.31 4.02
C GLY A 115 11.78 0.36 4.53
N ASP A 116 11.01 1.33 4.06
CA ASP A 116 9.59 1.48 4.39
C ASP A 116 8.71 1.06 3.21
N LEU A 117 7.80 0.11 3.41
CA LEU A 117 6.76 -0.23 2.43
C LEU A 117 5.41 0.33 2.87
N ILE A 118 4.87 1.27 2.09
CA ILE A 118 3.60 1.94 2.38
C ILE A 118 2.60 1.58 1.27
N ILE A 119 1.60 0.77 1.61
CA ILE A 119 0.55 0.36 0.67
C ILE A 119 -0.72 1.13 0.97
N ARG A 120 -1.14 1.97 0.02
CA ARG A 120 -2.39 2.73 0.02
C ARG A 120 -3.22 2.35 -1.20
N ALA A 121 -3.59 1.09 -1.26
CA ALA A 121 -4.11 0.46 -2.46
C ALA A 121 -5.07 -0.69 -2.12
N ASP A 122 -5.89 -1.09 -3.09
CA ASP A 122 -6.88 -2.16 -2.93
C ASP A 122 -6.57 -3.33 -3.86
N ARG A 123 -6.80 -4.58 -3.41
CA ARG A 123 -6.55 -5.79 -4.21
C ARG A 123 -5.13 -5.82 -4.76
N VAL A 124 -4.15 -5.67 -3.86
CA VAL A 124 -2.73 -5.66 -4.22
C VAL A 124 -2.03 -6.88 -3.63
N SER A 125 -1.14 -7.50 -4.40
CA SER A 125 -0.23 -8.55 -3.91
C SER A 125 1.20 -8.05 -3.95
N VAL A 126 1.93 -8.16 -2.84
CA VAL A 126 3.35 -7.78 -2.77
C VAL A 126 4.18 -8.95 -2.25
N VAL A 127 5.29 -9.24 -2.92
CA VAL A 127 6.33 -10.18 -2.46
C VAL A 127 7.59 -9.38 -2.14
N ALA A 128 8.16 -9.58 -0.95
CA ALA A 128 9.35 -8.85 -0.49
C ALA A 128 10.37 -9.79 0.18
N ALA A 129 11.61 -9.35 0.30
CA ALA A 129 12.63 -10.05 1.09
C ALA A 129 12.47 -9.66 2.58
N ALA A 130 13.28 -8.72 3.07
CA ALA A 130 13.19 -8.20 4.42
C ALA A 130 12.60 -6.78 4.43
N LEU A 131 11.64 -6.53 5.33
CA LEU A 131 10.97 -5.25 5.50
C LEU A 131 11.09 -4.77 6.95
N PRO A 132 11.85 -3.69 7.22
CA PRO A 132 11.86 -3.05 8.53
C PRO A 132 10.48 -2.52 8.95
N SER A 133 9.68 -2.05 7.99
CA SER A 133 8.44 -1.34 8.29
C SER A 133 7.44 -1.53 7.15
N LEU A 134 6.26 -2.04 7.51
CA LEU A 134 5.15 -2.26 6.60
C LEU A 134 3.90 -1.52 7.11
N SER A 135 3.37 -0.63 6.27
CA SER A 135 2.11 0.08 6.54
C SER A 135 1.11 -0.22 5.44
N ILE A 136 -0.05 -0.79 5.80
CA ILE A 136 -1.13 -1.11 4.87
C ILE A 136 -2.36 -0.28 5.25
N ALA A 137 -2.85 0.50 4.29
CA ALA A 137 -4.09 1.26 4.36
C ALA A 137 -4.90 0.98 3.09
N GLY A 138 -5.68 -0.09 3.11
CA GLY A 138 -6.45 -0.51 1.95
C GLY A 138 -7.25 -1.77 2.21
N TYR A 139 -7.81 -2.32 1.14
CA TYR A 139 -8.71 -3.45 1.18
C TYR A 139 -8.16 -4.63 0.36
N ASP A 140 -8.17 -5.84 0.92
CA ASP A 140 -7.76 -7.08 0.23
C ASP A 140 -6.30 -7.05 -0.27
N VAL A 141 -5.40 -6.52 0.55
CA VAL A 141 -3.95 -6.52 0.26
C VAL A 141 -3.31 -7.79 0.81
N VAL A 142 -2.47 -8.44 0.00
CA VAL A 142 -1.66 -9.60 0.40
C VAL A 142 -0.20 -9.19 0.38
N VAL A 143 0.51 -9.38 1.48
CA VAL A 143 1.96 -9.17 1.57
C VAL A 143 2.61 -10.45 2.06
N GLU A 144 3.58 -10.95 1.31
CA GLU A 144 4.40 -12.09 1.67
C GLU A 144 5.86 -11.63 1.70
N ALA A 145 6.52 -11.79 2.84
CA ALA A 145 7.92 -11.39 3.00
C ALA A 145 8.71 -12.45 3.76
N GLU A 146 10.01 -12.57 3.47
CA GLU A 146 10.91 -13.40 4.26
C GLU A 146 10.91 -12.91 5.72
N GLY A 147 11.07 -11.61 5.94
CA GLY A 147 11.06 -11.03 7.29
C GLY A 147 10.38 -9.67 7.36
N ILE A 148 9.64 -9.43 8.44
CA ILE A 148 9.01 -8.12 8.71
C ILE A 148 9.22 -7.74 10.16
N THR A 149 9.80 -6.57 10.43
CA THR A 149 10.02 -6.13 11.82
C THR A 149 8.76 -5.51 12.42
N ALA A 150 8.13 -4.54 11.74
CA ALA A 150 6.93 -3.86 12.24
C ALA A 150 5.84 -3.81 11.17
N VAL A 151 4.60 -4.12 11.59
CA VAL A 151 3.41 -4.13 10.72
C VAL A 151 2.35 -3.20 11.29
N THR A 152 1.81 -2.31 10.47
CA THR A 152 0.61 -1.51 10.78
C THR A 152 -0.44 -1.73 9.69
N VAL A 153 -1.64 -2.15 10.07
CA VAL A 153 -2.77 -2.39 9.16
C VAL A 153 -3.97 -1.56 9.57
N SER A 154 -4.39 -0.64 8.71
CA SER A 154 -5.52 0.27 8.96
C SER A 154 -6.77 0.00 8.10
N GLY A 155 -6.77 -1.04 7.29
CA GLY A 155 -7.92 -1.41 6.43
C GLY A 155 -8.43 -2.82 6.69
N ASP A 156 -9.20 -3.36 5.74
CA ASP A 156 -9.96 -4.60 5.94
C ASP A 156 -9.51 -5.75 5.04
N ARG A 157 -9.66 -6.98 5.54
CA ARG A 157 -9.38 -8.23 4.81
C ARG A 157 -7.96 -8.30 4.21
N ASN A 158 -6.99 -7.67 4.85
CA ASN A 158 -5.59 -7.75 4.44
C ASN A 158 -4.94 -9.01 5.00
N THR A 159 -3.98 -9.58 4.28
CA THR A 159 -3.19 -10.73 4.68
C THR A 159 -1.71 -10.37 4.68
N VAL A 160 -1.04 -10.56 5.82
CA VAL A 160 0.41 -10.39 5.95
C VAL A 160 1.03 -11.71 6.39
N ARG A 161 2.05 -12.18 5.67
CA ARG A 161 2.82 -13.37 6.01
C ARG A 161 4.30 -13.03 6.12
N SER A 162 4.92 -13.44 7.21
CA SER A 162 6.36 -13.41 7.41
C SER A 162 6.91 -14.82 7.65
N GLU A 163 8.03 -15.15 7.01
CA GLU A 163 8.76 -16.40 7.26
C GLU A 163 9.64 -16.34 8.53
N THR A 164 9.76 -15.18 9.16
CA THR A 164 10.46 -14.98 10.44
C THR A 164 9.51 -14.56 11.56
N GLU A 165 10.08 -14.05 12.67
CA GLU A 165 9.30 -13.36 13.71
C GLU A 165 8.92 -11.94 13.25
N ILE A 166 7.85 -11.41 13.83
CA ILE A 166 7.46 -9.99 13.71
C ILE A 166 7.52 -9.36 15.09
N ASP A 167 8.23 -8.25 15.26
CA ASP A 167 8.43 -7.62 16.56
C ASP A 167 7.17 -6.92 17.05
N SER A 168 6.47 -6.20 16.17
CA SER A 168 5.24 -5.49 16.53
C SER A 168 4.21 -5.49 15.40
N VAL A 169 2.96 -5.68 15.79
CA VAL A 169 1.79 -5.68 14.91
C VAL A 169 0.72 -4.77 15.50
N ALA A 170 0.31 -3.75 14.74
CA ALA A 170 -0.81 -2.90 15.05
C ALA A 170 -1.91 -3.05 13.97
N VAL A 171 -3.14 -3.38 14.37
CA VAL A 171 -4.27 -3.57 13.45
C VAL A 171 -5.46 -2.78 13.95
N THR A 172 -6.03 -1.90 13.11
CA THR A 172 -7.21 -1.10 13.47
C THR A 172 -8.46 -1.44 12.63
N GLY A 173 -8.30 -2.14 11.51
CA GLY A 173 -9.42 -2.57 10.66
C GLY A 173 -9.93 -3.98 10.96
N HIS A 174 -10.74 -4.54 10.06
CA HIS A 174 -11.47 -5.79 10.28
C HIS A 174 -11.05 -6.94 9.37
N ASP A 175 -11.25 -8.18 9.85
CA ASP A 175 -11.02 -9.41 9.07
C ASP A 175 -9.59 -9.55 8.50
N ASN A 176 -8.60 -8.92 9.13
CA ASN A 176 -7.21 -9.01 8.72
C ASN A 176 -6.57 -10.31 9.23
N THR A 177 -5.61 -10.83 8.48
CA THR A 177 -4.80 -12.00 8.86
C THR A 177 -3.34 -11.59 8.90
N VAL A 178 -2.67 -11.79 10.03
CA VAL A 178 -1.22 -11.61 10.18
C VAL A 178 -0.64 -12.91 10.69
N ALA A 179 0.30 -13.49 9.93
CA ALA A 179 0.94 -14.75 10.27
C ALA A 179 2.46 -14.62 10.27
N ALA A 180 3.13 -15.11 11.31
CA ALA A 180 4.58 -15.13 11.43
C ALA A 180 5.08 -16.52 11.80
N ALA A 181 6.10 -17.04 11.13
CA ALA A 181 6.56 -18.41 11.36
C ALA A 181 7.16 -18.63 12.76
N ASN A 182 7.84 -17.61 13.30
CA ASN A 182 8.49 -17.69 14.62
C ASN A 182 7.72 -16.95 15.72
N GLY A 183 6.49 -16.52 15.44
CA GLY A 183 5.62 -15.81 16.37
C GLY A 183 5.70 -14.29 16.24
N ILE A 184 4.87 -13.61 17.04
CA ILE A 184 4.69 -12.17 17.02
C ILE A 184 4.94 -11.63 18.43
N GLY A 185 5.74 -10.57 18.54
CA GLY A 185 6.12 -9.95 19.81
C GLY A 185 4.99 -9.16 20.46
N GLU A 186 4.85 -7.89 20.08
CA GLU A 186 3.79 -7.00 20.56
C GLU A 186 2.60 -7.00 19.58
N ILE A 187 1.38 -7.11 20.13
CA ILE A 187 0.15 -7.10 19.35
C ILE A 187 -0.77 -6.02 19.92
N ASP A 188 -1.11 -5.04 19.10
CA ASP A 188 -2.15 -4.04 19.33
C ASP A 188 -3.27 -4.24 18.29
N ASP A 189 -4.31 -5.00 18.66
CA ASP A 189 -5.48 -5.21 17.83
C ASP A 189 -6.66 -4.38 18.36
N ALA A 190 -6.92 -3.27 17.67
CA ALA A 190 -8.05 -2.37 17.93
C ALA A 190 -9.24 -2.64 16.99
N GLY A 191 -9.15 -3.67 16.15
CA GLY A 191 -10.16 -4.03 15.15
C GLY A 191 -11.13 -5.13 15.58
N GLU A 192 -11.77 -5.79 14.60
CA GLU A 192 -12.62 -6.95 14.86
C GLU A 192 -12.36 -8.09 13.87
N ARG A 193 -12.51 -9.34 14.33
CA ARG A 193 -12.38 -10.56 13.51
C ARG A 193 -10.99 -10.73 12.85
N ASN A 194 -9.97 -10.10 13.42
CA ASN A 194 -8.60 -10.29 12.98
C ASN A 194 -8.06 -11.65 13.47
N THR A 195 -7.19 -12.25 12.67
CA THR A 195 -6.48 -13.50 12.99
C THR A 195 -4.98 -13.20 13.03
N ILE A 196 -4.37 -13.27 14.20
CA ILE A 196 -2.96 -12.92 14.42
C ILE A 196 -2.28 -14.12 15.10
N GLY A 197 -1.22 -14.68 14.50
CA GLY A 197 -0.57 -15.89 15.02
C GLY A 197 0.76 -16.28 14.41
#